data_AF-A0A078H1W2-F1
#
_entry.id   AF-A0A078H1W2-F1
#
_cell.length_a   1.000
_cell.length_b   1.000
_cell.length_c   1.000
_cell.angle_alpha   90.00
_cell.angle_beta   90.00
_cell.angle_gamma   90.00
#
_symmetry.space_group_name_H-M   'P 1'
#
loop_
_entity.id
_entity.type
_entity.pdbx_description
1 polymer ?
#
loop_
_entity_poly.entity_id
_entity_poly.type
_entity_poly.pdbx_seq_one_letter_code
_entity_poly.pdbx_strand_id
1 'polypeptide(L)'
;MRYNVMFMVSCVLTFLVLNNVKVEVEAKKKFGCNVDDSFQGTCGNNGKSACVNDFKKKLGFPNNIGIRCDCSDRPTIPGIPPSRKCACQHDC
;
A
#
# COMPACT_ATOMS: atom_id res chain seq x y z
N MET A 1 38.34 -15.47 36.20
CA MET A 1 37.74 -16.45 35.28
C MET A 1 36.21 -16.46 35.30
N ARG A 2 35.54 -16.47 36.47
CA ARG A 2 34.06 -16.48 36.56
C ARG A 2 33.36 -15.29 35.87
N TYR A 3 33.95 -14.09 35.93
CA TYR A 3 33.40 -12.88 35.30
C TYR A 3 33.42 -12.92 33.76
N ASN A 4 34.49 -13.46 33.17
CA ASN A 4 34.61 -13.59 31.71
C ASN A 4 33.55 -14.57 31.16
N VAL A 5 33.27 -15.64 31.90
CA VAL A 5 32.23 -16.61 31.53
C VAL A 5 30.85 -15.97 31.61
N MET A 6 30.55 -15.23 32.69
CA MET A 6 29.29 -14.47 32.83
C MET A 6 29.09 -13.46 31.71
N PHE A 7 30.15 -12.74 31.32
CA PHE A 7 30.10 -11.75 30.25
C PHE A 7 29.82 -12.42 28.89
N MET A 8 30.50 -13.53 28.57
CA MET A 8 30.25 -14.28 27.34
C MET A 8 28.83 -14.83 27.27
N VAL A 9 28.31 -15.36 28.39
CA VAL A 9 26.92 -15.85 28.46
C VAL A 9 25.92 -14.71 28.27
N SER A 10 26.18 -13.54 28.87
CA SER A 10 25.35 -12.35 28.69
C SER A 10 25.32 -11.89 27.23
N CYS A 11 26.46 -11.91 26.54
CA CYS A 11 26.55 -11.55 25.12
C CYS A 11 25.79 -12.53 24.24
N VAL A 12 25.92 -13.84 24.47
CA VAL A 12 25.22 -14.86 23.68
C VAL A 12 23.70 -14.76 23.88
N LEU A 13 23.24 -14.48 25.11
CA LEU A 13 21.83 -14.27 25.40
C LEU A 13 21.27 -13.02 24.71
N THR A 14 21.99 -11.90 24.68
CA THR A 14 21.54 -10.70 23.97
C THR A 14 21.49 -10.93 22.46
N PHE A 15 22.44 -11.64 21.86
CA PHE A 15 22.37 -12.03 20.45
C PHE A 15 21.22 -13.00 20.16
N LEU A 16 20.92 -13.93 21.06
CA LEU A 16 19.75 -14.81 20.93
C LEU A 16 18.45 -14.02 21.02
N VAL A 17 18.33 -13.06 21.94
CA VAL A 17 17.16 -12.19 22.04
C VAL A 17 17.02 -11.33 20.77
N LEU A 18 18.11 -10.76 20.24
CA LEU A 18 18.08 -9.98 19.00
C LEU A 18 17.77 -10.82 17.74
N ASN A 19 18.12 -12.11 17.72
CA ASN A 19 17.80 -13.02 16.60
C ASN A 19 16.40 -13.65 16.72
N ASN A 20 15.90 -13.89 17.94
CA ASN A 20 14.57 -14.47 18.19
C ASN A 20 13.47 -13.43 18.25
N VAL A 21 13.78 -12.20 18.66
CA VAL A 21 13.01 -11.03 18.24
C VAL A 21 13.26 -10.95 16.75
N LYS A 22 12.40 -11.60 15.97
CA LYS A 22 12.14 -11.22 14.60
C LYS A 22 12.15 -9.70 14.63
N VAL A 23 13.20 -9.10 14.08
CA VAL A 23 13.13 -7.72 13.68
C VAL A 23 12.01 -7.76 12.66
N GLU A 24 10.80 -7.47 13.13
CA GLU A 24 9.69 -7.02 12.34
C GLU A 24 10.18 -5.70 11.75
N VAL A 25 11.06 -5.82 10.76
CA VAL A 25 11.15 -4.85 9.68
C VAL A 25 9.83 -4.98 8.94
N GLU A 26 8.73 -4.59 9.59
CA GLU A 26 7.52 -4.14 8.92
C GLU A 26 7.79 -2.78 8.25
N ALA A 27 8.99 -2.59 7.69
CA ALA A 27 9.23 -1.56 6.69
C ALA A 27 8.72 -2.08 5.34
N LYS A 28 7.42 -2.34 5.26
CA LYS A 28 6.68 -2.24 4.01
C LYS A 28 5.39 -1.48 4.24
N LYS A 29 5.49 -0.27 4.80
CA LYS A 29 4.44 0.73 4.59
C LYS A 29 4.61 1.32 3.20
N LYS A 30 4.38 0.48 2.20
CA LYS A 30 4.49 0.86 0.79
C LYS A 30 3.08 1.16 0.30
N PHE A 31 2.85 2.46 0.13
CA PHE A 31 1.71 3.17 -0.49
C PHE A 31 2.00 4.70 -0.41
N GLY A 32 3.27 5.12 -0.61
CA GLY A 32 3.78 6.45 -0.27
C GLY A 32 3.30 7.59 -1.18
N CYS A 33 2.68 7.27 -2.32
CA CYS A 33 2.22 8.24 -3.30
C CYS A 33 0.71 8.16 -3.51
N ASN A 34 0.04 9.30 -3.42
CA ASN A 34 -1.38 9.44 -3.74
C ASN A 34 -1.54 9.87 -5.20
N VAL A 35 -2.50 9.27 -5.91
CA VAL A 35 -2.89 9.65 -7.25
C VAL A 35 -4.41 9.62 -7.37
N ASP A 36 -4.98 10.72 -7.81
CA ASP A 36 -6.41 10.86 -8.00
C ASP A 36 -6.70 11.07 -9.49
N ASP A 37 -7.76 10.44 -9.99
CA ASP A 37 -8.26 10.71 -11.32
C ASP A 37 -9.78 10.47 -11.39
N SER A 38 -10.41 10.80 -12.52
CA SER A 38 -11.82 10.55 -12.76
C SER A 38 -12.04 9.79 -14.06
N PHE A 39 -12.85 8.74 -13.95
CA PHE A 39 -13.16 7.84 -15.06
C PHE A 39 -14.68 7.81 -15.29
N GLN A 40 -15.09 7.48 -16.51
CA GLN A 40 -16.51 7.34 -16.83
C GLN A 40 -17.16 6.15 -16.12
N GLY A 41 -18.46 6.28 -15.86
CA GLY A 41 -19.27 5.30 -15.14
C GLY A 41 -19.36 5.59 -13.64
N THR A 42 -20.06 4.72 -12.93
CA THR A 42 -20.25 4.81 -11.47
C THR A 42 -19.35 3.81 -10.74
N CYS A 43 -19.29 3.89 -9.41
CA CYS A 43 -18.60 2.92 -8.58
C CYS A 43 -19.36 1.58 -8.57
N GLY A 44 -20.64 1.57 -8.22
CA GLY A 44 -21.39 0.33 -8.03
C GLY A 44 -20.64 -0.66 -7.10
N ASN A 45 -20.86 -1.97 -7.29
CA ASN A 45 -20.24 -2.99 -6.44
C ASN A 45 -18.75 -3.23 -6.75
N ASN A 46 -18.30 -2.91 -7.97
CA ASN A 46 -16.95 -3.20 -8.46
C ASN A 46 -16.10 -1.94 -8.66
N GLY A 47 -16.49 -0.81 -8.08
CA GLY A 47 -15.87 0.49 -8.39
C GLY A 47 -14.39 0.56 -8.03
N LYS A 48 -14.01 -0.04 -6.90
CA LYS A 48 -12.60 -0.09 -6.47
C LYS A 48 -11.72 -0.88 -7.43
N SER A 49 -12.17 -2.05 -7.89
CA SER A 49 -11.42 -2.85 -8.85
C SER A 49 -11.40 -2.23 -10.24
N ALA A 50 -12.48 -1.55 -10.65
CA ALA A 50 -12.53 -0.76 -11.87
C ALA A 50 -11.48 0.38 -11.82
N CYS A 51 -11.43 1.16 -10.73
CA CYS A 51 -10.41 2.20 -10.53
C CYS A 51 -8.98 1.65 -10.67
N VAL A 52 -8.67 0.52 -10.03
CA VAL A 52 -7.36 -0.13 -10.14
C VAL A 52 -7.04 -0.50 -11.60
N ASN A 53 -8.01 -1.08 -12.31
CA ASN A 53 -7.83 -1.48 -13.70
C ASN A 53 -7.65 -0.28 -14.64
N ASP A 54 -8.37 0.81 -14.40
CA ASP A 54 -8.26 2.02 -15.22
C ASP A 54 -6.90 2.69 -15.01
N PHE A 55 -6.41 2.76 -13.77
CA PHE A 55 -5.06 3.25 -13.49
C PHE A 55 -3.97 2.39 -14.13
N LYS A 56 -4.10 1.05 -14.07
CA LYS A 56 -3.17 0.15 -14.77
C LYS A 56 -3.18 0.32 -16.30
N LYS A 57 -4.32 0.73 -16.88
CA LYS A 57 -4.41 1.03 -18.32
C LYS A 57 -3.88 2.40 -18.70
N LYS A 58 -3.75 3.32 -17.73
CA LYS A 58 -3.29 4.69 -17.98
C LYS A 58 -1.79 4.68 -18.30
N LEU A 59 -1.43 5.29 -19.44
CA LEU A 59 -0.02 5.46 -19.83
C LEU A 59 0.77 6.15 -18.71
N GLY A 60 1.91 5.55 -18.35
CA GLY A 60 2.80 6.07 -17.30
C GLY A 60 2.56 5.47 -15.92
N PHE A 61 1.53 4.63 -15.73
CA PHE A 61 1.35 3.90 -14.47
C PHE A 61 2.02 2.51 -14.52
N PRO A 62 2.91 2.15 -13.58
CA PRO A 62 3.59 0.87 -13.65
C PRO A 62 2.66 -0.30 -13.31
N ASN A 63 2.58 -1.30 -14.20
CA ASN A 63 1.67 -2.45 -14.06
C ASN A 63 1.98 -3.36 -12.87
N ASN A 64 3.23 -3.35 -12.40
CA ASN A 64 3.74 -4.26 -11.38
C ASN A 64 3.77 -3.65 -9.97
N ILE A 65 3.15 -2.48 -9.78
CA ILE A 65 3.10 -1.80 -8.48
C ILE A 65 1.80 -2.16 -7.75
N GLY A 66 1.92 -2.39 -6.44
CA GLY A 66 0.76 -2.48 -5.55
C GLY A 66 0.00 -1.16 -5.57
N ILE A 67 -1.27 -1.18 -5.97
CA ILE A 67 -2.16 -0.02 -5.97
C ILE A 67 -3.43 -0.35 -5.20
N ARG A 68 -3.85 0.57 -4.35
CA ARG A 68 -5.11 0.49 -3.60
C ARG A 68 -5.93 1.74 -3.89
N CYS A 69 -7.17 1.56 -4.31
CA CYS A 69 -8.06 2.65 -4.68
C CYS A 69 -9.32 2.67 -3.84
N ASP A 70 -9.75 3.87 -3.49
CA ASP A 70 -11.11 4.18 -3.11
C ASP A 70 -11.88 4.78 -4.29
N CYS A 71 -13.19 4.58 -4.28
CA CYS A 71 -14.08 5.00 -5.34
C CYS A 71 -15.20 5.86 -4.74
N SER A 72 -15.50 6.99 -5.38
CA SER A 72 -16.65 7.81 -5.02
C SER A 72 -17.37 8.27 -6.28
N ASP A 73 -18.69 8.12 -6.32
CA ASP A 73 -19.50 8.63 -7.42
C ASP A 73 -19.48 10.16 -7.44
N ARG A 74 -19.27 10.75 -8.62
CA ARG A 74 -19.47 12.19 -8.79
C ARG A 74 -20.96 12.49 -8.92
N PRO A 75 -21.42 13.68 -8.50
CA PRO A 75 -22.81 14.09 -8.66
C PRO A 75 -23.27 13.93 -10.11
N THR A 76 -24.43 13.32 -10.32
CA THR A 76 -25.02 13.17 -11.65
C THR A 76 -25.60 14.50 -12.10
N ILE A 77 -25.06 15.05 -13.19
CA ILE A 77 -25.53 16.28 -13.82
C ILE A 77 -26.32 15.90 -15.08
N PRO A 78 -27.58 16.37 -15.27
CA PRO A 78 -28.34 16.11 -16.48
C PRO A 78 -27.57 16.48 -17.75
N GLY A 79 -27.50 15.56 -18.70
CA GLY A 79 -26.77 15.75 -19.97
C GLY A 79 -25.26 15.46 -19.92
N ILE A 80 -24.68 15.19 -18.75
CA ILE A 80 -23.29 14.76 -18.60
C ILE A 80 -23.25 13.27 -18.26
N PRO A 81 -22.43 12.46 -18.95
CA PRO A 81 -22.26 11.06 -18.60
C PRO A 81 -21.79 10.90 -17.14
N PRO A 82 -22.30 9.90 -16.40
CA PRO A 82 -21.86 9.65 -15.04
C PRO A 82 -20.35 9.38 -15.00
N SER A 83 -19.71 9.84 -13.93
CA SER A 83 -18.28 9.62 -13.69
C SER A 83 -18.02 9.30 -12.23
N ARG A 84 -16.93 8.58 -11.99
CA ARG A 84 -16.44 8.21 -10.67
C ARG A 84 -15.10 8.87 -10.42
N LYS A 85 -14.88 9.34 -9.20
CA LYS A 85 -13.57 9.72 -8.69
C LYS A 85 -12.87 8.46 -8.17
N CYS A 86 -11.66 8.22 -8.63
CA CYS A 86 -10.78 7.17 -8.13
C CYS A 86 -9.62 7.84 -7.39
N ALA A 87 -9.54 7.61 -6.08
CA ALA A 87 -8.45 8.08 -5.24
C ALA A 87 -7.58 6.90 -4.83
N CYS A 88 -6.35 6.86 -5.31
CA CYS A 88 -5.50 5.69 -5.21
C CYS A 88 -4.18 5.99 -4.52
N GLN A 89 -3.65 4.98 -3.84
CA GLN A 89 -2.31 4.97 -3.28
C GLN A 89 -1.50 3.88 -3.95
N HIS A 90 -0.24 4.17 -4.25
CA HIS A 90 0.67 3.21 -4.86
C HIS A 90 2.06 3.27 -4.23
N ASP A 91 2.82 2.21 -4.47
CA ASP A 91 4.22 2.20 -4.07
C ASP A 91 5.00 3.17 -4.95
N CYS A 92 5.51 4.21 -4.30
CA CYS A 92 6.77 4.84 -4.65
C CYS A 92 7.72 4.48 -3.49
#